data_AF-A0A534K4Y0-F1
#
_entry.id   AF-A0A534K4Y0-F1
#
_cell.length_a   1.000
_cell.length_b   1.000
_cell.length_c   1.000
_cell.angle_alpha   90.00
_cell.angle_beta   90.00
_cell.angle_gamma   90.00
#
_symmetry.space_group_name_H-M   'P 1'
#
loop_
_entity.id
_entity.type
_entity.pdbx_description
1 polymer ?
#
loop_
_entity_poly.entity_id
_entity_poly.type
_entity_poly.pdbx_seq_one_letter_code
_entity_poly.pdbx_strand_id
1 'polypeptide(L)'
;MRRAKPTITELAFFVSGVIVILTGWLADLLGLFELGSGSGGHGSSATFSLRIFLTMFGVAFATIGVAYDNFPEIFSDAEMAKRYLVSFLFLADGSLHLYALNDHLNEPFPAAFFGVFAGLQVAAAFVIPYTRRELDPAWLGITGFLIAAYVVTRTVSIWPIGTIEEVDALGLISKIVEVLTVLFLVSLMRSARAERRKTMRTTAAPSR
;
A
#
# COMPACT_ATOMS: atom_id res chain seq x y z
N MET A 1 12.44 -6.05 -19.59
CA MET A 1 13.57 -5.11 -19.40
C MET A 1 14.47 -5.67 -18.31
N ARG A 2 15.78 -5.80 -18.52
CA ARG A 2 16.74 -6.09 -17.44
C ARG A 2 17.03 -4.75 -16.76
N ARG A 3 16.67 -4.60 -15.48
CA ARG A 3 16.91 -3.37 -14.71
C ARG A 3 18.42 -3.10 -14.68
N ALA A 4 18.84 -1.87 -14.96
CA ALA A 4 20.21 -1.44 -14.68
C ALA A 4 20.49 -1.54 -13.18
N LYS A 5 21.77 -1.54 -12.78
CA LYS A 5 22.10 -1.49 -11.35
C LYS A 5 21.56 -0.17 -10.77
N PRO A 6 20.89 -0.20 -9.61
CA PRO A 6 20.31 1.00 -9.02
C PRO A 6 21.40 2.03 -8.73
N THR A 7 21.10 3.31 -8.97
CA THR A 7 22.01 4.41 -8.66
C THR A 7 22.14 4.60 -7.15
N ILE A 8 23.19 5.31 -6.71
CA ILE A 8 23.35 5.64 -5.29
C ILE A 8 22.23 6.56 -4.80
N THR A 9 21.73 7.44 -5.66
CA THR A 9 20.59 8.32 -5.39
C THR A 9 19.31 7.52 -5.20
N GLU A 10 19.03 6.56 -6.08
CA GLU A 10 17.93 5.60 -5.93
C GLU A 10 17.97 4.91 -4.58
N LEU A 11 19.11 4.32 -4.25
CA LEU A 11 19.30 3.59 -3.01
C LEU A 11 19.13 4.51 -1.80
N ALA A 12 19.67 5.74 -1.84
CA ALA A 12 19.57 6.69 -0.74
C ALA A 12 18.11 7.07 -0.45
N PHE A 13 17.32 7.43 -1.46
CA PHE A 13 15.90 7.75 -1.30
C PHE A 13 15.10 6.54 -0.83
N PHE A 14 15.35 5.38 -1.43
CA PHE A 14 14.70 4.12 -1.06
C PHE A 14 14.95 3.77 0.41
N VAL A 15 16.22 3.69 0.82
CA VAL A 15 16.62 3.34 2.18
C VAL A 15 16.11 4.38 3.17
N SER A 16 16.20 5.67 2.86
CA SER A 16 15.70 6.73 3.72
C SER A 16 14.19 6.61 3.96
N GLY A 17 13.41 6.35 2.90
CA GLY A 17 11.98 6.16 3.02
C GLY A 17 11.61 4.96 3.88
N VAL A 18 12.26 3.81 3.66
CA VAL A 18 12.07 2.61 4.48
C VAL A 18 12.45 2.87 5.95
N ILE A 19 13.57 3.56 6.20
CA ILE A 19 13.98 3.92 7.57
C ILE A 19 12.94 4.82 8.22
N VAL A 20 12.37 5.80 7.52
CA VAL A 20 11.32 6.67 8.07
C VAL A 20 10.08 5.86 8.44
N ILE A 21 9.63 4.93 7.59
CA ILE A 21 8.49 4.05 7.88
C ILE A 21 8.78 3.22 9.14
N LEU A 22 9.93 2.54 9.18
CA LEU A 22 10.28 1.65 10.30
C LEU A 22 10.51 2.43 11.60
N THR A 23 11.13 3.60 11.52
CA THR A 23 11.37 4.45 12.69
C THR A 23 10.05 4.98 13.23
N GLY A 24 9.13 5.40 12.36
CA GLY A 24 7.81 5.85 12.78
C GLY A 24 7.00 4.73 13.43
N TRP A 25 6.96 3.56 12.81
CA TRP A 25 6.32 2.38 13.37
C TRP A 25 6.92 1.96 14.72
N LEU A 26 8.25 1.93 14.84
CA LEU A 26 8.93 1.57 16.09
C LEU A 26 8.74 2.63 17.17
N ALA A 27 8.74 3.91 16.82
CA ALA A 27 8.48 4.99 17.76
C ALA A 27 7.06 4.90 18.33
N ASP A 28 6.08 4.57 17.49
CA ASP A 28 4.70 4.29 17.91
C ASP A 28 4.62 3.05 18.81
N LEU A 29 5.28 1.95 18.43
CA LEU A 29 5.37 0.71 19.20
C LEU A 29 5.93 0.94 20.61
N LEU A 30 6.90 1.84 20.74
CA LEU A 30 7.53 2.19 22.01
C LEU A 30 6.77 3.28 22.79
N GLY A 31 5.59 3.70 22.32
CA GLY A 31 4.77 4.72 22.98
C GLY A 31 5.34 6.15 22.91
N LEU A 32 6.31 6.42 22.03
CA LEU A 32 6.98 7.72 21.96
C LEU A 32 6.06 8.84 21.47
N PHE A 33 5.02 8.51 20.69
CA PHE A 33 4.04 9.50 20.24
C PHE A 33 3.15 9.99 21.39
N GLU A 34 2.89 9.16 22.39
CA GLU A 34 2.08 9.50 23.56
C GLU A 34 2.86 10.34 24.57
N LEU A 35 4.16 10.06 24.75
CA LEU A 35 5.05 10.81 25.63
C LEU A 35 5.20 12.30 25.26
N GLY A 36 5.00 12.64 23.98
CA GLY A 36 5.01 14.02 23.48
C GLY A 36 3.68 14.75 23.62
N SER A 37 2.59 14.04 23.92
CA SER A 37 1.26 14.62 24.11
C SER A 37 1.08 15.05 25.57
N GLY A 38 1.37 16.31 25.86
CA GLY A 38 1.26 16.87 27.22
C GLY A 38 -0.12 16.64 27.85
N SER A 39 -0.17 16.66 29.19
CA SER A 39 -1.30 16.28 30.05
C SER A 39 -2.57 17.15 29.97
N GLY A 40 -2.84 17.82 28.85
CA GLY A 40 -4.00 18.69 28.66
C GLY A 40 -4.32 18.89 27.18
N GLY A 41 -5.22 18.07 26.65
CA GLY A 41 -5.92 18.31 25.37
C GLY A 41 -5.54 17.38 24.22
N HIS A 42 -6.53 16.62 23.72
CA HIS A 42 -6.54 15.92 22.44
C HIS A 42 -5.45 14.85 22.18
N GLY A 43 -5.06 14.06 23.19
CA GLY A 43 -4.01 13.03 23.07
C GLY A 43 -4.21 11.97 21.96
N SER A 44 -5.44 11.66 21.55
CA SER A 44 -5.70 10.67 20.48
C SER A 44 -5.54 11.20 19.05
N SER A 45 -5.62 12.51 18.82
CA SER A 45 -5.49 13.10 17.48
C SER A 45 -4.05 13.40 17.08
N ALA A 46 -3.16 13.62 18.06
CA ALA A 46 -1.75 13.90 17.84
C ALA A 46 -0.98 12.64 17.36
N THR A 47 -1.21 11.50 18.00
CA THR A 47 -0.70 10.17 17.60
C THR A 47 -1.12 9.83 16.18
N PHE A 48 -2.41 9.95 15.87
CA PHE A 48 -2.94 9.71 14.53
C PHE A 48 -2.28 10.59 13.47
N SER A 49 -2.15 11.90 13.73
CA SER A 49 -1.53 12.84 12.79
C SER A 49 -0.06 12.49 12.51
N LEU A 50 0.69 12.08 13.54
CA LEU A 50 2.09 11.64 13.39
C LEU A 50 2.22 10.35 12.58
N ARG A 51 1.34 9.36 12.79
CA ARG A 51 1.28 8.13 11.99
C ARG A 51 1.08 8.43 10.51
N ILE A 52 0.13 9.31 10.19
CA ILE A 52 -0.13 9.73 8.79
C ILE A 52 1.05 10.51 8.21
N PHE A 53 1.61 11.46 8.96
CA PHE A 53 2.75 12.25 8.52
C PHE A 53 3.96 11.37 8.19
N LEU A 54 4.35 10.48 9.10
CA LEU A 54 5.50 9.60 8.90
C LEU A 54 5.28 8.60 7.76
N THR A 55 4.05 8.10 7.62
CA THR A 55 3.66 7.27 6.45
C THR A 55 3.87 8.05 5.16
N MET A 56 3.32 9.26 5.05
CA MET A 56 3.43 10.07 3.84
C MET A 56 4.89 10.37 3.46
N PHE A 57 5.71 10.80 4.41
CA PHE A 57 7.12 11.08 4.15
C PHE A 57 7.88 9.81 3.77
N GLY A 58 7.75 8.74 4.56
CA GLY A 58 8.45 7.50 4.31
C GLY A 58 8.10 6.89 2.95
N VAL A 59 6.80 6.86 2.61
CA VAL A 59 6.32 6.39 1.31
C VAL A 59 6.84 7.30 0.18
N ALA A 60 6.78 8.63 0.32
CA ALA A 60 7.26 9.55 -0.72
C ALA A 60 8.74 9.34 -1.03
N PHE A 61 9.60 9.28 -0.01
CA PHE A 61 11.03 9.00 -0.19
C PHE A 61 11.26 7.62 -0.82
N ALA A 62 10.59 6.58 -0.33
CA ALA A 62 10.74 5.23 -0.85
C ALA A 62 10.30 5.12 -2.32
N THR A 63 9.20 5.77 -2.69
CA THR A 63 8.69 5.79 -4.07
C THR A 63 9.62 6.55 -5.00
N ILE A 64 10.20 7.69 -4.57
CA ILE A 64 11.24 8.38 -5.36
C ILE A 64 12.40 7.42 -5.64
N GLY A 65 12.87 6.68 -4.63
CA GLY A 65 13.97 5.73 -4.81
C GLY A 65 13.69 4.56 -5.76
N VAL A 66 12.43 4.10 -5.84
CA VAL A 66 12.01 3.01 -6.75
C VAL A 66 11.74 3.53 -8.17
N ALA A 67 11.28 4.78 -8.29
CA ALA A 67 10.86 5.39 -9.56
C ALA A 67 11.95 6.22 -10.26
N TYR A 68 13.05 6.56 -9.58
CA TYR A 68 14.02 7.57 -10.02
C TYR A 68 14.49 7.40 -11.47
N ASP A 69 15.06 6.24 -11.83
CA ASP A 69 15.55 6.00 -13.20
C ASP A 69 14.41 5.86 -14.23
N ASN A 70 13.17 5.70 -13.77
CA ASN A 70 11.99 5.52 -14.60
C ASN A 70 11.14 6.80 -14.71
N PHE A 71 11.54 7.92 -14.09
CA PHE A 71 10.73 9.15 -14.11
C PHE A 71 10.35 9.62 -15.51
N PRO A 72 11.26 9.70 -16.50
CA PRO A 72 10.88 10.12 -17.85
C PRO A 72 9.82 9.21 -18.49
N GLU A 73 9.90 7.90 -18.25
CA GLU A 73 8.93 6.92 -18.72
C GLU A 73 7.60 7.05 -17.98
N ILE A 74 7.60 7.28 -16.67
CA ILE A 74 6.41 7.52 -15.86
C ILE A 74 5.64 8.75 -16.35
N PHE A 75 6.32 9.82 -16.78
CA PHE A 75 5.65 11.02 -17.30
C PHE A 75 5.14 10.87 -18.74
N SER A 76 5.62 9.87 -19.49
CA SER A 76 5.25 9.68 -20.90
C SER A 76 4.33 8.48 -21.14
N ASP A 77 4.31 7.50 -20.22
CA ASP A 77 3.47 6.31 -20.27
C ASP A 77 2.49 6.25 -19.09
N ALA A 78 1.21 6.50 -19.38
CA ALA A 78 0.15 6.50 -18.39
C ALA A 78 -0.08 5.11 -17.75
N GLU A 79 0.23 4.01 -18.43
CA GLU A 79 0.12 2.67 -17.83
C GLU A 79 1.26 2.43 -16.84
N MET A 80 2.47 2.84 -17.19
CA MET A 80 3.62 2.81 -16.29
C MET A 80 3.35 3.66 -15.04
N ALA A 81 2.84 4.88 -15.22
CA ALA A 81 2.45 5.77 -14.12
C ALA A 81 1.45 5.12 -13.16
N LYS A 82 0.36 4.54 -13.69
CA LYS A 82 -0.64 3.82 -12.88
C LYS A 82 -0.02 2.67 -12.11
N ARG A 83 0.95 1.97 -12.70
CA ARG A 83 1.59 0.83 -12.06
C ARG A 83 2.48 1.23 -10.88
N TYR A 84 3.25 2.31 -11.04
CA TYR A 84 3.98 2.90 -9.93
C TYR A 84 3.04 3.47 -8.87
N LEU A 85 1.89 4.00 -9.27
CA LEU A 85 0.88 4.47 -8.31
C LEU A 85 0.28 3.32 -7.49
N VAL A 86 -0.01 2.16 -8.09
CA VAL A 86 -0.44 0.97 -7.34
C VAL A 86 0.65 0.55 -6.34
N SER A 87 1.92 0.54 -6.76
CA SER A 87 3.06 0.26 -5.88
C SER A 87 3.12 1.24 -4.69
N PHE A 88 2.97 2.54 -4.95
CA PHE A 88 2.89 3.58 -3.91
C PHE A 88 1.74 3.32 -2.93
N LEU A 89 0.54 3.01 -3.44
CA LEU A 89 -0.64 2.78 -2.60
C LEU A 89 -0.48 1.52 -1.75
N PHE A 90 0.13 0.45 -2.27
CA PHE A 90 0.48 -0.74 -1.49
C PHE A 90 1.47 -0.41 -0.36
N LEU A 91 2.48 0.42 -0.64
CA LEU A 91 3.43 0.82 0.40
C LEU A 91 2.77 1.68 1.47
N ALA A 92 1.91 2.62 1.06
CA ALA A 92 1.16 3.47 1.97
C ALA A 92 0.25 2.63 2.87
N ASP A 93 -0.57 1.77 2.29
CA ASP A 93 -1.50 0.94 3.06
C ASP A 93 -0.80 -0.08 3.96
N GLY A 94 0.25 -0.73 3.45
CA GLY A 94 1.09 -1.61 4.25
C GLY A 94 1.73 -0.91 5.45
N SER A 95 2.12 0.36 5.28
CA SER A 95 2.64 1.18 6.38
C SER A 95 1.55 1.54 7.40
N LEU A 96 0.31 1.79 6.97
CA LEU A 96 -0.82 1.99 7.88
C LEU A 96 -1.13 0.71 8.67
N HIS A 97 -1.07 -0.46 8.03
CA HIS A 97 -1.26 -1.73 8.70
C HIS A 97 -0.16 -2.06 9.72
N LEU A 98 1.06 -1.51 9.59
CA LEU A 98 2.08 -1.61 10.65
C LEU A 98 1.65 -0.87 11.93
N TYR A 99 0.98 0.28 11.82
CA TYR A 99 0.43 0.96 12.99
C TYR A 99 -0.80 0.21 13.55
N ALA A 100 -1.65 -0.33 12.68
CA ALA A 100 -2.77 -1.16 13.13
C ALA A 100 -2.29 -2.44 13.85
N LEU A 101 -1.13 -3.00 13.45
CA LEU A 101 -0.48 -4.09 14.18
C LEU A 101 -0.16 -3.67 15.62
N ASN A 102 0.40 -2.48 15.85
CA ASN A 102 0.70 -1.99 17.20
C ASN A 102 -0.57 -1.90 18.06
N ASP A 103 -1.66 -1.40 17.49
CA ASP A 103 -2.94 -1.25 18.17
C ASP A 103 -3.53 -2.60 18.63
N HIS A 104 -3.16 -3.71 17.98
CA HIS A 104 -3.72 -5.04 18.22
C HIS A 104 -2.74 -6.03 18.84
N LEU A 105 -1.57 -5.61 19.36
CA LEU A 105 -0.55 -6.55 19.87
C LEU A 105 -1.03 -7.46 21.01
N ASN A 106 -2.05 -7.05 21.75
CA ASN A 106 -2.66 -7.85 22.82
C ASN A 106 -3.64 -8.92 22.30
N GLU A 107 -3.94 -8.92 20.99
CA GLU A 107 -4.90 -9.78 20.35
C GLU A 107 -4.20 -10.63 19.27
N PRO A 108 -3.90 -11.92 19.55
CA PRO A 108 -3.00 -12.70 18.69
C PRO A 108 -3.44 -12.81 17.23
N PHE A 109 -4.75 -12.93 16.98
CA PHE A 109 -5.26 -13.12 15.63
C PHE A 109 -5.24 -11.81 14.80
N PRO A 110 -5.80 -10.68 15.27
CA PRO A 110 -5.65 -9.39 14.58
C PRO A 110 -4.18 -8.96 14.43
N ALA A 111 -3.32 -9.17 15.44
CA ALA A 111 -1.88 -8.90 15.32
C ALA A 111 -1.24 -9.72 14.19
N ALA A 112 -1.50 -11.03 14.13
CA ALA A 112 -0.98 -11.87 13.05
C ALA A 112 -1.50 -11.44 11.68
N PHE A 113 -2.79 -11.09 11.59
CA PHE A 113 -3.42 -10.60 10.36
C PHE A 113 -2.71 -9.33 9.85
N PHE A 114 -2.61 -8.29 10.68
CA PHE A 114 -1.97 -7.04 10.28
C PHE A 114 -0.48 -7.24 9.99
N GLY A 115 0.25 -8.01 10.79
CA GLY A 115 1.66 -8.30 10.54
C GLY A 115 1.91 -8.98 9.19
N VAL A 116 1.10 -9.99 8.84
CA VAL A 116 1.20 -10.70 7.55
C VAL A 116 0.87 -9.77 6.39
N PHE A 117 -0.24 -9.06 6.44
CA PHE A 117 -0.68 -8.23 5.31
C PHE A 117 0.14 -6.94 5.17
N ALA A 118 0.58 -6.32 6.26
CA ALA A 118 1.53 -5.21 6.22
C ALA A 118 2.83 -5.65 5.56
N GLY A 119 3.43 -6.76 6.01
CA GLY A 119 4.65 -7.30 5.43
C GLY A 119 4.49 -7.64 3.95
N LEU A 120 3.37 -8.28 3.59
CA LEU A 120 3.06 -8.62 2.20
C LEU A 120 2.90 -7.37 1.34
N GLN A 121 2.18 -6.35 1.80
CA GLN A 121 1.94 -5.13 1.02
C GLN A 121 3.21 -4.31 0.85
N VAL A 122 4.01 -4.16 1.91
CA VAL A 122 5.33 -3.51 1.85
C VAL A 122 6.25 -4.24 0.87
N ALA A 123 6.33 -5.57 0.94
CA ALA A 123 7.12 -6.35 -0.02
C ALA A 123 6.58 -6.24 -1.45
N ALA A 124 5.25 -6.33 -1.62
CA ALA A 124 4.58 -6.23 -2.91
C ALA A 124 4.84 -4.88 -3.58
N ALA A 125 4.84 -3.78 -2.81
CA ALA A 125 5.10 -2.45 -3.32
C ALA A 125 6.40 -2.39 -4.13
N PHE A 126 7.46 -3.10 -3.71
CA PHE A 126 8.76 -3.05 -4.39
C PHE A 126 8.88 -3.98 -5.60
N VAL A 127 7.95 -4.91 -5.77
CA VAL A 127 7.96 -5.86 -6.90
C VAL A 127 6.90 -5.54 -7.95
N ILE A 128 5.78 -4.93 -7.57
CA ILE A 128 4.64 -4.62 -8.45
C ILE A 128 5.07 -3.94 -9.76
N PRO A 129 5.93 -2.90 -9.78
CA PRO A 129 6.34 -2.23 -11.02
C PRO A 129 7.00 -3.19 -12.02
N TYR A 130 7.68 -4.22 -11.52
CA TYR A 130 8.50 -5.15 -12.29
C TYR A 130 7.82 -6.51 -12.55
N THR A 131 6.67 -6.76 -11.93
CA THR A 131 5.93 -8.03 -12.08
C THR A 131 5.27 -8.17 -13.46
N ARG A 132 4.74 -9.35 -13.79
CA ARG A 132 3.91 -9.55 -15.00
C ARG A 132 2.48 -9.07 -14.76
N ARG A 133 1.82 -8.50 -15.78
CA ARG A 133 0.41 -8.04 -15.70
C ARG A 133 -0.59 -9.17 -15.37
N GLU A 134 -0.18 -10.42 -15.53
CA GLU A 134 -0.97 -11.60 -15.12
C GLU A 134 -1.18 -11.70 -13.61
N LEU A 135 -0.36 -10.99 -12.81
CA LEU A 135 -0.51 -10.93 -11.36
C LEU A 135 -1.44 -9.81 -10.89
N ASP A 136 -1.86 -8.89 -11.77
CA ASP A 136 -2.79 -7.81 -11.42
C ASP A 136 -4.10 -8.31 -10.76
N PRO A 137 -4.72 -9.43 -11.22
CA PRO A 137 -5.86 -10.02 -10.52
C PRO A 137 -5.54 -10.51 -9.10
N ALA A 138 -4.31 -10.98 -8.85
CA ALA A 138 -3.91 -11.44 -7.51
C ALA A 138 -3.79 -10.25 -6.55
N TRP A 139 -3.17 -9.15 -6.99
CA TRP A 139 -3.10 -7.90 -6.23
C TRP A 139 -4.49 -7.33 -5.95
N LEU A 140 -5.39 -7.41 -6.94
CA LEU A 140 -6.79 -7.01 -6.78
C LEU A 140 -7.52 -7.90 -5.77
N GLY A 141 -7.30 -9.21 -5.82
CA GLY A 141 -7.88 -10.18 -4.88
C GLY A 141 -7.44 -9.93 -3.43
N ILE A 142 -6.14 -9.68 -3.22
CA ILE A 142 -5.60 -9.31 -1.89
C ILE A 142 -6.26 -8.03 -1.38
N THR A 143 -6.29 -6.98 -2.20
CA THR A 143 -6.87 -5.69 -1.82
C THR A 143 -8.37 -5.81 -1.52
N GLY A 144 -9.11 -6.53 -2.38
CA GLY A 144 -10.53 -6.79 -2.17
C GLY A 144 -10.81 -7.63 -0.92
N PHE A 145 -9.94 -8.59 -0.62
CA PHE A 145 -10.02 -9.38 0.62
C PHE A 145 -9.85 -8.49 1.86
N LEU A 146 -8.90 -7.56 1.86
CA LEU A 146 -8.68 -6.65 2.99
C LEU A 146 -9.88 -5.71 3.23
N ILE A 147 -10.45 -5.15 2.16
CA ILE A 147 -11.70 -4.37 2.23
C ILE A 147 -12.83 -5.23 2.81
N ALA A 148 -13.00 -6.46 2.29
CA ALA A 148 -14.05 -7.35 2.76
C ALA A 148 -13.86 -7.74 4.23
N ALA A 149 -12.63 -8.04 4.66
CA ALA A 149 -12.31 -8.35 6.04
C ALA A 149 -12.64 -7.18 6.97
N TYR A 150 -12.33 -5.94 6.57
CA TYR A 150 -12.72 -4.75 7.31
C TYR A 150 -14.25 -4.64 7.44
N VAL A 151 -14.98 -4.76 6.34
CA VAL A 151 -16.45 -4.67 6.37
C VAL A 151 -17.07 -5.77 7.24
N VAL A 152 -16.61 -7.02 7.10
CA VAL A 152 -17.13 -8.16 7.87
C VAL A 152 -16.91 -7.96 9.37
N THR A 153 -15.68 -7.61 9.78
CA THR A 153 -15.34 -7.41 11.20
C THR A 153 -16.12 -6.26 11.84
N ARG A 154 -16.48 -5.22 11.07
CA ARG A 154 -17.29 -4.08 11.54
C ARG A 154 -18.81 -4.33 11.48
N THR A 155 -19.26 -5.45 10.92
CA THR A 155 -20.68 -5.75 10.75
C THR A 155 -21.14 -6.90 11.62
N VAL A 156 -20.31 -7.93 11.80
CA VAL A 156 -20.65 -9.14 12.55
C VAL A 156 -19.48 -9.58 13.41
N SER A 157 -19.80 -10.19 14.56
CA SER A 157 -18.80 -10.87 15.38
C SER A 157 -18.34 -12.12 14.66
N ILE A 158 -17.02 -12.26 14.49
CA ILE A 158 -16.39 -13.42 13.86
C ILE A 158 -15.44 -14.11 14.85
N TRP A 159 -15.43 -15.43 14.86
CA TRP A 159 -14.42 -16.17 15.60
C TRP A 159 -13.07 -16.11 14.84
N PRO A 160 -11.91 -15.91 15.51
CA PRO A 160 -11.70 -15.87 16.95
C PRO A 160 -11.76 -14.47 17.60
N ILE A 161 -12.10 -13.42 16.86
CA ILE A 161 -12.19 -12.03 17.38
C ILE A 161 -13.27 -11.92 18.47
N GLY A 162 -14.45 -12.53 18.24
CA GLY A 162 -15.51 -12.64 19.25
C GLY A 162 -16.34 -11.37 19.46
N THR A 163 -15.91 -10.23 18.93
CA THR A 163 -16.59 -8.93 19.00
C THR A 163 -16.79 -8.32 17.62
N ILE A 164 -17.69 -7.33 17.55
CA ILE A 164 -17.77 -6.43 16.38
C ILE A 164 -16.70 -5.36 16.58
N GLU A 165 -15.84 -5.20 15.60
CA GLU A 165 -14.76 -4.21 15.61
C GLU A 165 -15.30 -2.79 15.48
N GLU A 166 -14.62 -1.84 16.12
CA GLU A 166 -14.96 -0.43 15.99
C GLU A 166 -14.50 0.16 14.64
N VAL A 167 -15.19 1.22 14.22
CA VAL A 167 -14.78 2.02 13.07
C VAL A 167 -13.79 3.06 13.56
N ASP A 168 -12.53 2.90 13.20
CA ASP A 168 -11.44 3.79 13.59
C ASP A 168 -10.93 4.61 12.39
N ALA A 169 -10.26 5.74 12.68
CA ALA A 169 -9.80 6.66 11.66
C ALA A 169 -8.69 6.08 10.77
N LEU A 170 -7.82 5.23 11.33
CA LEU A 170 -6.72 4.61 10.60
C LEU A 170 -7.25 3.58 9.60
N GLY A 171 -8.19 2.74 10.04
CA GLY A 171 -8.94 1.80 9.23
C GLY A 171 -9.68 2.49 8.09
N LEU A 172 -10.37 3.60 8.35
CA LEU A 172 -11.03 4.38 7.30
C LEU A 172 -10.06 4.95 6.26
N ILE A 173 -8.94 5.53 6.67
CA ILE A 173 -7.92 6.03 5.73
C ILE A 173 -7.34 4.89 4.90
N SER A 174 -6.99 3.77 5.54
CA SER A 174 -6.53 2.56 4.85
C SER A 174 -7.56 2.13 3.78
N LYS A 175 -8.86 2.18 4.08
CA LYS A 175 -9.88 1.74 3.10
C LYS A 175 -9.99 2.70 1.93
N ILE A 176 -9.77 4.00 2.13
CA ILE A 176 -9.66 4.97 1.03
C ILE A 176 -8.48 4.60 0.12
N VAL A 177 -7.32 4.29 0.69
CA VAL A 177 -6.12 3.89 -0.06
C VAL A 177 -6.37 2.59 -0.84
N GLU A 178 -7.01 1.60 -0.23
CA GLU A 178 -7.37 0.34 -0.88
C GLU A 178 -8.40 0.52 -2.01
N VAL A 179 -9.42 1.36 -1.83
CA VAL A 179 -10.40 1.67 -2.88
C VAL A 179 -9.71 2.33 -4.07
N LEU A 180 -8.82 3.30 -3.83
CA LEU A 180 -8.00 3.89 -4.90
C LEU A 180 -7.16 2.82 -5.60
N THR A 181 -6.56 1.90 -4.84
CA THR A 181 -5.76 0.79 -5.37
C THR A 181 -6.59 -0.11 -6.29
N VAL A 182 -7.81 -0.48 -5.87
CA VAL A 182 -8.77 -1.23 -6.69
C VAL A 182 -9.07 -0.50 -8.00
N LEU A 183 -9.35 0.81 -7.94
CA LEU A 183 -9.65 1.61 -9.13
C LEU A 183 -8.49 1.60 -10.15
N PHE A 184 -7.25 1.75 -9.67
CA PHE A 184 -6.08 1.73 -10.54
C PHE A 184 -5.78 0.34 -11.10
N LEU A 185 -5.89 -0.72 -10.30
CA LEU A 185 -5.73 -2.11 -10.77
C LEU A 185 -6.79 -2.47 -11.82
N VAL A 186 -8.06 -2.14 -11.57
CA VAL A 186 -9.14 -2.35 -12.54
C VAL A 186 -8.88 -1.54 -13.82
N SER A 187 -8.39 -0.30 -13.70
CA SER A 187 -8.01 0.52 -14.86
C SER A 187 -6.92 -0.17 -15.70
N LEU A 188 -5.83 -0.64 -15.07
CA LEU A 188 -4.73 -1.35 -15.73
C LEU A 188 -5.23 -2.62 -16.45
N MET A 189 -6.03 -3.43 -15.76
CA MET A 189 -6.59 -4.65 -16.33
C MET A 189 -7.51 -4.38 -17.52
N ARG A 190 -8.30 -3.29 -17.47
CA ARG A 190 -9.17 -2.88 -18.59
C ARG A 190 -8.35 -2.43 -19.79
N SER A 191 -7.30 -1.64 -19.59
CA SER A 191 -6.43 -1.22 -20.69
C SER A 191 -5.73 -2.42 -21.34
N ALA A 192 -5.15 -3.33 -20.56
CA ALA A 192 -4.50 -4.54 -21.08
C ALA A 192 -5.46 -5.43 -21.90
N ARG A 193 -6.74 -5.54 -21.48
CA ARG A 193 -7.77 -6.26 -22.24
C ARG A 193 -8.11 -5.54 -23.56
N ALA A 194 -8.17 -4.22 -23.56
CA ALA A 194 -8.44 -3.44 -24.76
C ALA A 194 -7.32 -3.58 -25.81
N GLU A 195 -6.06 -3.54 -25.37
CA GLU A 195 -4.91 -3.77 -26.24
C GLU A 195 -4.92 -5.17 -26.86
N ARG A 196 -5.14 -6.22 -26.05
CA ARG A 196 -5.24 -7.60 -26.56
C ARG A 196 -6.33 -7.75 -27.63
N ARG A 197 -7.50 -7.12 -27.42
CA ARG A 197 -8.60 -7.12 -28.40
C ARG A 197 -8.23 -6.42 -29.69
N LYS A 198 -7.53 -5.27 -29.62
CA LYS A 198 -7.07 -4.52 -30.79
C LYS A 198 -6.09 -5.35 -31.61
N THR A 199 -5.09 -5.95 -30.97
CA THR A 199 -4.10 -6.81 -31.63
C THR A 199 -4.75 -8.00 -32.32
N MET A 200 -5.66 -8.72 -31.64
CA MET A 200 -6.41 -9.84 -32.24
C MET A 200 -7.16 -9.42 -33.50
N ARG A 201 -7.81 -8.25 -33.48
CA ARG A 201 -8.56 -7.73 -34.64
C ARG A 201 -7.66 -7.37 -35.82
N THR A 202 -6.46 -6.86 -35.56
CA THR A 202 -5.47 -6.55 -36.60
C THR A 202 -4.88 -7.83 -37.23
N THR A 203 -4.58 -8.86 -36.43
CA THR A 203 -4.09 -10.15 -36.95
C THR A 203 -5.16 -10.97 -37.69
N ALA A 204 -6.44 -10.77 -37.37
CA ALA A 204 -7.56 -11.46 -38.02
C ALA A 204 -8.06 -10.76 -39.30
N ALA A 205 -7.57 -9.56 -39.62
CA ALA A 205 -7.91 -8.89 -40.86
C ALA A 205 -7.13 -9.53 -42.02
N PRO A 206 -7.77 -10.07 -43.07
CA PRO A 206 -7.07 -10.65 -44.20
C PRO A 206 -6.25 -9.56 -44.90
N SER A 207 -4.97 -9.84 -45.17
CA SER A 207 -4.11 -9.02 -46.02
C SER A 207 -4.77 -8.91 -47.40
N ARG A 208 -5.33 -7.73 -47.70
CA ARG A 208 -5.76 -7.38 -49.06
C ARG A 208 -4.57 -6.94 -49.88
#